data_AF-A0A370GDG8-F1
#
_entry.id   AF-A0A370GDG8-F1
#
_cell.length_a   1.000
_cell.length_b   1.000
_cell.length_c   1.000
_cell.angle_alpha   90.00
_cell.angle_beta   90.00
_cell.angle_gamma   90.00
#
_symmetry.space_group_name_H-M   'P 1'
#
loop_
_entity.id
_entity.type
_entity.pdbx_description
1 polymer ?
#
loop_
_entity_poly.entity_id
_entity_poly.type
_entity_poly.pdbx_seq_one_letter_code
_entity_poly.pdbx_strand_id
1 'polypeptide(L)'
;MSKRIIAWDLGATKCAVALVEYDARRHQLHCKQDGAIKIRTCESLEDLSAKLEEITGVKMAEADAVIIGAAGQFDGEHLLLDKSCPHSGYPYPMGFAELAKQQKWPAFDVIHDYSPIVCATFTSYLHHPENIKHLNNAEINPHGRRVALGVGTGVGLKDGVLFTNGDFWLGTNEMGHIGVTAPPLTDKIHYERHQELIRFLRSESILAEDEPLTFEKLLAGPGIVRIHAFFDRDAKNKSAEEVGSLVREGHAKETLATFAWYLGLLVGTVQLTFMPDGGIWLTGGVILNHMELFDHPDFYHGIESSPTYLKLRQEFPLGVLCGTDHAFMGGAYYASRRLL
;
A
#
# COMPACT_ATOMS: atom_id res chain seq x y z
N MET A 1 9.09 -31.45 -1.13
CA MET A 1 10.33 -30.80 -0.66
C MET A 1 9.99 -29.34 -0.44
N SER A 2 10.57 -28.70 0.57
CA SER A 2 10.38 -27.25 0.75
C SER A 2 11.00 -26.52 -0.43
N LYS A 3 10.32 -25.50 -0.93
CA LYS A 3 10.75 -24.64 -2.04
C LYS A 3 11.25 -23.31 -1.49
N ARG A 4 12.32 -22.76 -2.05
CA ARG A 4 12.91 -21.47 -1.63
C ARG A 4 12.50 -20.38 -2.60
N ILE A 5 11.87 -19.33 -2.09
CA ILE A 5 11.44 -18.18 -2.87
C ILE A 5 12.15 -16.96 -2.31
N ILE A 6 12.75 -16.16 -3.18
CA ILE A 6 13.28 -14.84 -2.78
C ILE A 6 12.26 -13.78 -3.19
N ALA A 7 11.72 -13.06 -2.21
CA ALA A 7 10.70 -12.04 -2.40
C ALA A 7 11.27 -10.66 -2.11
N TRP A 8 11.13 -9.73 -3.05
CA TRP A 8 11.57 -8.34 -2.94
C TRP A 8 10.36 -7.42 -2.76
N ASP A 9 10.48 -6.45 -1.88
CA ASP A 9 9.60 -5.29 -1.74
C ASP A 9 10.40 -4.03 -2.12
N LEU A 10 10.25 -3.63 -3.38
CA LEU A 10 11.02 -2.59 -4.03
C LEU A 10 10.22 -1.29 -4.12
N GLY A 11 10.43 -0.40 -3.16
CA GLY A 11 9.93 0.97 -3.20
C GLY A 11 10.91 1.93 -3.90
N ALA A 12 10.57 3.22 -3.97
CA ALA A 12 11.41 4.21 -4.66
C ALA A 12 12.76 4.52 -3.97
N THR A 13 12.88 4.27 -2.66
CA THR A 13 14.07 4.65 -1.86
C THR A 13 14.73 3.49 -1.13
N LYS A 14 13.96 2.44 -0.83
CA LYS A 14 14.37 1.27 -0.04
C LYS A 14 13.89 0.02 -0.77
N CYS A 15 14.73 -1.00 -0.82
CA CYS A 15 14.38 -2.34 -1.25
C CYS A 15 14.52 -3.26 -0.03
N ALA A 16 13.45 -3.95 0.34
CA ALA A 16 13.47 -4.99 1.33
C ALA A 16 13.44 -6.36 0.63
N VAL A 17 14.05 -7.38 1.24
CA VAL A 17 14.11 -8.73 0.67
C VAL A 17 13.89 -9.76 1.76
N ALA A 18 13.29 -10.89 1.40
CA ALA A 18 13.22 -12.05 2.26
C ALA A 18 13.45 -13.36 1.50
N LEU A 19 14.05 -14.31 2.20
CA LEU A 19 14.03 -15.72 1.84
C LEU A 19 12.82 -16.38 2.52
N VAL A 20 11.90 -16.87 1.71
CA VAL A 20 10.68 -17.55 2.16
C VAL A 20 10.73 -19.02 1.77
N GLU A 21 10.52 -19.90 2.75
CA GLU A 21 10.34 -21.34 2.53
C GLU A 21 8.85 -21.66 2.32
N TYR A 22 8.54 -22.38 1.24
CA TYR A 22 7.22 -22.88 0.91
C TYR A 22 7.13 -24.40 1.09
N ASP A 23 6.35 -24.85 2.07
CA ASP A 23 5.99 -26.25 2.25
C ASP A 23 4.80 -26.59 1.34
N ALA A 24 5.10 -27.11 0.15
CA ALA A 24 4.08 -27.48 -0.84
C ALA A 24 3.08 -28.54 -0.36
N ARG A 25 3.39 -29.32 0.71
CA ARG A 25 2.44 -30.31 1.25
C ARG A 25 1.43 -29.67 2.21
N ARG A 26 1.87 -28.66 2.95
CA ARG A 26 1.03 -27.96 3.94
C ARG A 26 0.46 -26.64 3.43
N HIS A 27 0.89 -26.20 2.24
CA HIS A 27 0.62 -24.87 1.70
C HIS A 27 0.98 -23.75 2.69
N GLN A 28 2.10 -23.93 3.40
CA GLN A 28 2.58 -22.99 4.42
C GLN A 28 3.81 -22.25 3.92
N LEU A 29 3.89 -20.98 4.29
CA LEU A 29 4.98 -20.08 4.00
C LEU A 29 5.67 -19.71 5.31
N HIS A 30 7.00 -19.63 5.28
CA HIS A 30 7.79 -19.23 6.44
C HIS A 30 8.90 -18.30 5.99
N CYS A 31 8.88 -17.05 6.45
CA CYS A 31 10.01 -16.15 6.31
C CYS A 31 11.18 -16.68 7.15
N LYS A 32 12.35 -16.90 6.53
CA LYS A 32 13.54 -17.46 7.19
C LYS A 32 14.56 -16.40 7.53
N GLN A 33 14.67 -15.41 6.66
CA GLN A 33 15.66 -14.36 6.72
C GLN A 33 15.11 -13.19 5.91
N ASP A 34 15.16 -12.00 6.48
CA ASP A 34 14.76 -10.77 5.81
C ASP A 34 15.72 -9.63 6.17
N GLY A 35 15.64 -8.58 5.37
CA GLY A 35 16.39 -7.36 5.62
C GLY A 35 16.07 -6.32 4.56
N ALA A 36 16.75 -5.19 4.63
CA ALA A 36 16.53 -4.14 3.66
C ALA A 36 17.73 -3.22 3.47
N ILE A 37 17.77 -2.61 2.30
CA ILE A 37 18.83 -1.70 1.90
C ILE A 37 18.24 -0.44 1.25
N LYS A 38 18.93 0.70 1.43
CA LYS A 38 18.62 1.93 0.71
C LYS A 38 19.15 1.80 -0.71
N ILE A 39 18.28 1.92 -1.71
CA ILE A 39 18.61 1.66 -3.13
C ILE A 39 19.74 2.57 -3.62
N ARG A 40 19.77 3.82 -3.13
CA ARG A 40 20.81 4.81 -3.45
C ARG A 40 22.20 4.50 -2.89
N THR A 41 22.31 3.50 -2.01
CA THR A 41 23.62 3.01 -1.53
C THR A 41 24.21 1.93 -2.43
N CYS A 42 23.50 1.57 -3.51
CA CYS A 42 23.98 0.67 -4.54
C CYS A 42 24.34 1.45 -5.80
N GLU A 43 25.31 0.96 -6.55
CA GLU A 43 25.79 1.61 -7.79
C GLU A 43 24.98 1.17 -9.02
N SER A 44 24.40 -0.03 -8.99
CA SER A 44 23.60 -0.60 -10.08
C SER A 44 22.58 -1.63 -9.57
N LEU A 45 21.74 -2.15 -10.48
CA LEU A 45 20.80 -3.22 -10.16
C LEU A 45 21.53 -4.54 -9.83
N GLU A 46 22.68 -4.80 -10.48
CA GLU A 46 23.56 -5.93 -10.18
C GLU A 46 24.12 -5.84 -8.76
N ASP A 47 24.59 -4.66 -8.34
CA ASP A 47 25.08 -4.41 -6.99
C ASP A 47 23.95 -4.52 -5.95
N LEU A 48 22.75 -4.04 -6.28
CA LEU A 48 21.56 -4.28 -5.45
C LEU A 48 21.30 -5.77 -5.30
N SER A 49 21.21 -6.52 -6.40
CA SER A 49 20.99 -7.97 -6.37
C SER A 49 22.02 -8.68 -5.48
N ALA A 50 23.31 -8.39 -5.65
CA ALA A 50 24.38 -8.97 -4.86
C ALA A 50 24.23 -8.68 -3.35
N LYS A 51 23.92 -7.44 -2.98
CA LYS A 51 23.69 -7.07 -1.56
C LYS A 51 22.44 -7.72 -0.98
N LEU A 52 21.40 -7.94 -1.79
CA LEU A 52 20.21 -8.69 -1.34
C LEU A 52 20.53 -10.19 -1.16
N GLU A 53 21.37 -10.78 -2.00
CA GLU A 53 21.89 -12.15 -1.80
C GLU A 53 22.71 -12.27 -0.50
N GLU A 54 23.49 -11.26 -0.14
CA GLU A 54 24.22 -11.22 1.14
C GLU A 54 23.26 -11.22 2.35
N ILE A 55 22.15 -10.49 2.26
CA ILE A 55 21.13 -10.43 3.32
C ILE A 55 20.44 -11.78 3.49
N THR A 56 20.02 -12.42 2.39
CA THR A 56 19.29 -13.69 2.43
C THR A 56 20.21 -14.89 2.67
N GLY A 57 21.50 -14.75 2.38
CA GLY A 57 22.48 -15.83 2.39
C GLY A 57 22.27 -16.86 1.27
N VAL A 58 21.46 -16.54 0.25
CA VAL A 58 21.11 -17.42 -0.87
C VAL A 58 21.21 -16.63 -2.16
N LYS A 59 21.92 -17.20 -3.14
CA LYS A 59 21.98 -16.60 -4.48
C LYS A 59 20.64 -16.67 -5.18
N MET A 60 20.30 -15.67 -5.98
CA MET A 60 19.08 -15.65 -6.78
C MET A 60 18.98 -16.89 -7.68
N ALA A 61 20.09 -17.32 -8.26
CA ALA A 61 20.19 -18.52 -9.09
C ALA A 61 19.98 -19.86 -8.34
N GLU A 62 20.06 -19.86 -7.00
CA GLU A 62 19.89 -21.05 -6.14
C GLU A 62 18.47 -21.14 -5.55
N ALA A 63 17.65 -20.11 -5.75
CA ALA A 63 16.23 -20.15 -5.39
C ALA A 63 15.43 -21.00 -6.38
N ASP A 64 14.23 -21.43 -5.99
CA ASP A 64 13.28 -22.06 -6.89
C ASP A 64 12.47 -21.02 -7.69
N ALA A 65 12.27 -19.81 -7.14
CA ALA A 65 11.64 -18.69 -7.81
C ALA A 65 12.08 -17.34 -7.19
N VAL A 66 12.02 -16.27 -7.98
CA VAL A 66 12.25 -14.88 -7.51
C VAL A 66 11.03 -14.03 -7.84
N ILE A 67 10.54 -13.23 -6.89
CA ILE A 67 9.38 -12.37 -7.09
C ILE A 67 9.68 -10.97 -6.60
N ILE A 68 9.42 -9.97 -7.44
CA ILE A 68 9.66 -8.58 -7.13
C ILE A 68 8.32 -7.85 -7.10
N GLY A 69 7.88 -7.43 -5.92
CA GLY A 69 6.84 -6.42 -5.76
C GLY A 69 7.48 -5.05 -5.90
N ALA A 70 7.10 -4.27 -6.90
CA ALA A 70 7.76 -3.02 -7.22
C ALA A 70 6.79 -1.86 -7.44
N ALA A 71 7.20 -0.68 -6.97
CA ALA A 71 6.56 0.58 -7.35
C ALA A 71 6.92 0.90 -8.80
N GLY A 72 5.90 1.02 -9.66
CA GLY A 72 6.04 1.32 -11.08
C GLY A 72 5.46 0.23 -11.99
N GLN A 73 5.71 0.37 -13.29
CA GLN A 73 5.24 -0.54 -14.31
C GLN A 73 6.40 -1.30 -14.94
N PHE A 74 6.31 -2.64 -14.91
CA PHE A 74 7.22 -3.52 -15.62
C PHE A 74 6.71 -3.73 -17.06
N ASP A 75 7.58 -3.54 -18.06
CA ASP A 75 7.24 -3.70 -19.47
C ASP A 75 7.67 -5.06 -20.07
N GLY A 76 8.20 -5.94 -19.22
CA GLY A 76 8.78 -7.23 -19.61
C GLY A 76 10.31 -7.22 -19.66
N GLU A 77 10.93 -6.04 -19.73
CA GLU A 77 12.39 -5.87 -19.74
C GLU A 77 12.85 -4.99 -18.58
N HIS A 78 12.20 -3.84 -18.41
CA HIS A 78 12.54 -2.79 -17.46
C HIS A 78 11.38 -2.45 -16.53
N LEU A 79 11.70 -2.13 -15.27
CA LEU A 79 10.78 -1.48 -14.34
C LEU A 79 10.89 0.04 -14.46
N LEU A 80 9.77 0.70 -14.75
CA LEU A 80 9.67 2.14 -14.95
C LEU A 80 8.73 2.75 -13.90
N LEU A 81 9.18 3.77 -13.15
CA LEU A 81 8.29 4.50 -12.23
C LEU A 81 7.28 5.37 -12.98
N ASP A 82 7.70 5.95 -14.10
CA ASP A 82 6.84 6.67 -15.03
C ASP A 82 7.23 6.31 -16.46
N LYS A 83 6.28 5.77 -17.23
CA LYS A 83 6.47 5.42 -18.64
C LYS A 83 6.83 6.61 -19.52
N SER A 84 6.42 7.82 -19.13
CA SER A 84 6.73 9.04 -19.87
C SER A 84 8.17 9.51 -19.68
N CYS A 85 8.85 9.02 -18.63
CA CYS A 85 10.22 9.40 -18.33
C CYS A 85 11.04 8.17 -17.87
N PRO A 86 11.59 7.38 -18.82
CA PRO A 86 12.32 6.13 -18.56
C PRO A 86 13.54 6.27 -17.64
N HIS A 87 14.01 7.49 -17.40
CA HIS A 87 15.16 7.81 -16.56
C HIS A 87 14.77 8.49 -15.23
N SER A 88 13.48 8.62 -14.92
CA SER A 88 13.04 9.27 -13.68
C SER A 88 12.60 8.26 -12.63
N GLY A 89 13.05 8.49 -11.39
CA GLY A 89 12.55 7.83 -10.18
C GLY A 89 13.56 6.91 -9.48
N TYR A 90 14.08 5.90 -10.16
CA TYR A 90 15.12 5.01 -9.61
C TYR A 90 16.53 5.58 -9.84
N PRO A 91 17.52 5.29 -8.97
CA PRO A 91 18.87 5.84 -9.10
C PRO A 91 19.69 5.26 -10.27
N TYR A 92 19.28 4.12 -10.83
CA TYR A 92 19.91 3.46 -11.97
C TYR A 92 18.84 2.69 -12.78
N PRO A 93 19.15 2.25 -14.02
CA PRO A 93 18.23 1.45 -14.83
C PRO A 93 17.83 0.15 -14.12
N MET A 94 16.53 -0.18 -14.14
CA MET A 94 15.97 -1.37 -13.49
C MET A 94 15.67 -2.47 -14.52
N GLY A 95 16.69 -2.88 -15.28
CA GLY A 95 16.61 -3.90 -16.32
C GLY A 95 16.61 -5.34 -15.78
N PHE A 96 15.47 -5.78 -15.21
CA PHE A 96 15.36 -7.09 -14.56
C PHE A 96 15.52 -8.27 -15.53
N ALA A 97 15.04 -8.17 -16.77
CA ALA A 97 15.15 -9.29 -17.72
C ALA A 97 16.59 -9.58 -18.13
N GLU A 98 17.37 -8.52 -18.40
CA GLU A 98 18.80 -8.65 -18.68
C GLU A 98 19.55 -9.21 -17.48
N LEU A 99 19.31 -8.66 -16.28
CA LEU A 99 19.94 -9.12 -15.05
C LEU A 99 19.64 -10.61 -14.79
N ALA A 100 18.38 -11.00 -14.84
CA ALA A 100 17.94 -12.38 -14.60
C ALA A 100 18.62 -13.35 -15.57
N LYS A 101 18.75 -12.98 -16.86
CA LYS A 101 19.46 -13.78 -17.86
C LYS A 101 20.96 -13.87 -17.56
N GLN A 102 21.61 -12.77 -17.21
CA GLN A 102 23.04 -12.72 -16.92
C GLN A 102 23.39 -13.53 -15.66
N GLN A 103 22.58 -13.40 -14.60
CA GLN A 103 22.77 -14.07 -13.32
C GLN A 103 22.12 -15.47 -13.27
N LYS A 104 21.47 -15.92 -14.34
CA LYS A 104 20.79 -17.23 -14.43
C LYS A 104 19.76 -17.44 -13.33
N TRP A 105 18.90 -16.45 -13.12
CA TRP A 105 17.79 -16.58 -12.18
C TRP A 105 16.84 -17.70 -12.62
N PRO A 106 16.13 -18.34 -11.65
CA PRO A 106 15.03 -19.25 -11.95
C PRO A 106 13.84 -18.47 -12.54
N ALA A 107 12.65 -19.10 -12.57
CA ALA A 107 11.43 -18.38 -12.91
C ALA A 107 11.28 -17.13 -12.01
N PHE A 108 11.07 -15.98 -12.64
CA PHE A 108 10.87 -14.72 -11.93
C PHE A 108 9.73 -13.90 -12.53
N ASP A 109 9.18 -13.01 -11.73
CA ASP A 109 8.18 -12.02 -12.17
C ASP A 109 8.36 -10.70 -11.42
N VAL A 110 7.92 -9.61 -12.04
CA VAL A 110 7.89 -8.27 -11.44
C VAL A 110 6.44 -7.79 -11.47
N ILE A 111 5.85 -7.68 -10.29
CA ILE A 111 4.47 -7.28 -10.07
C ILE A 111 4.39 -5.96 -9.32
N HIS A 112 3.24 -5.31 -9.39
CA HIS A 112 2.99 -4.09 -8.62
C HIS A 112 3.17 -4.33 -7.11
N ASP A 113 3.76 -3.38 -6.38
CA ASP A 113 4.05 -3.44 -4.93
C ASP A 113 2.83 -3.80 -4.04
N TYR A 114 1.62 -3.38 -4.41
CA TYR A 114 0.37 -3.76 -3.71
C TYR A 114 -0.18 -5.14 -4.06
N SER A 115 0.25 -5.76 -5.16
CA SER A 115 -0.18 -7.12 -5.52
C SER A 115 0.23 -8.16 -4.47
N PRO A 116 1.50 -8.19 -3.99
CA PRO A 116 1.88 -8.98 -2.83
C PRO A 116 0.98 -8.72 -1.61
N ILE A 117 0.65 -7.47 -1.31
CA ILE A 117 -0.16 -7.11 -0.14
C ILE A 117 -1.54 -7.79 -0.20
N VAL A 118 -2.20 -7.76 -1.36
CA VAL A 118 -3.46 -8.50 -1.59
C VAL A 118 -3.23 -10.00 -1.45
N CYS A 119 -2.18 -10.55 -2.06
CA CYS A 119 -1.86 -11.96 -1.96
C CYS A 119 -1.61 -12.42 -0.52
N ALA A 120 -1.02 -11.58 0.33
CA ALA A 120 -0.80 -11.88 1.75
C ALA A 120 -2.12 -12.16 2.45
N THR A 121 -3.17 -11.43 2.09
CA THR A 121 -4.51 -11.64 2.65
C THR A 121 -5.02 -13.05 2.36
N PHE A 122 -4.69 -13.66 1.23
CA PHE A 122 -5.12 -15.03 0.88
C PHE A 122 -4.43 -16.15 1.67
N THR A 123 -3.49 -15.80 2.55
CA THR A 123 -2.70 -16.76 3.31
C THR A 123 -3.13 -16.78 4.78
N SER A 124 -2.54 -17.70 5.56
CA SER A 124 -2.69 -17.72 7.01
C SER A 124 -2.16 -16.47 7.71
N TYR A 125 -1.50 -15.56 6.99
CA TYR A 125 -1.04 -14.27 7.50
C TYR A 125 -2.13 -13.52 8.27
N LEU A 126 -3.38 -13.54 7.77
CA LEU A 126 -4.48 -12.84 8.45
C LEU A 126 -4.95 -13.51 9.75
N HIS A 127 -4.56 -14.76 10.00
CA HIS A 127 -4.99 -15.50 11.18
C HIS A 127 -4.13 -15.17 12.41
N HIS A 128 -3.05 -14.42 12.22
CA HIS A 128 -2.11 -14.00 13.26
C HIS A 128 -2.56 -12.65 13.84
N PRO A 129 -3.03 -12.60 15.11
CA PRO A 129 -3.54 -11.37 15.71
C PRO A 129 -2.52 -10.23 15.76
N GLU A 130 -1.23 -10.55 15.85
CA GLU A 130 -0.12 -9.59 15.81
C GLU A 130 0.01 -8.88 14.46
N ASN A 131 -0.49 -9.49 13.39
CA ASN A 131 -0.38 -8.97 12.04
C ASN A 131 -1.51 -8.01 11.68
N ILE A 132 -2.61 -7.96 12.46
CA ILE A 132 -3.82 -7.23 12.08
C ILE A 132 -4.49 -6.54 13.25
N LYS A 133 -4.74 -5.23 13.12
CA LYS A 133 -5.75 -4.51 13.90
C LYS A 133 -7.09 -4.56 13.16
N HIS A 134 -8.03 -5.37 13.61
CA HIS A 134 -9.41 -5.33 13.11
C HIS A 134 -10.09 -4.03 13.56
N LEU A 135 -10.75 -3.33 12.62
CA LEU A 135 -11.50 -2.10 12.89
C LEU A 135 -13.00 -2.37 13.06
N ASN A 136 -13.48 -3.53 12.63
CA ASN A 136 -14.82 -4.03 12.91
C ASN A 136 -14.80 -5.55 13.14
N ASN A 137 -15.95 -6.10 13.54
CA ASN A 137 -16.13 -7.53 13.82
C ASN A 137 -16.79 -8.30 12.67
N ALA A 138 -16.72 -7.78 11.44
CA ALA A 138 -17.31 -8.42 10.27
C ALA A 138 -16.55 -9.69 9.89
N GLU A 139 -17.28 -10.73 9.50
CA GLU A 139 -16.70 -12.00 9.07
C GLU A 139 -16.11 -11.89 7.66
N ILE A 140 -14.92 -12.44 7.48
CA ILE A 140 -14.24 -12.46 6.19
C ILE A 140 -14.85 -13.55 5.31
N ASN A 141 -15.44 -13.18 4.17
CA ASN A 141 -15.74 -14.16 3.12
C ASN A 141 -14.39 -14.65 2.52
N PRO A 142 -14.01 -15.93 2.69
CA PRO A 142 -12.70 -16.43 2.22
C PRO A 142 -12.50 -16.27 0.70
N HIS A 143 -13.60 -16.28 -0.06
CA HIS A 143 -13.63 -16.14 -1.52
C HIS A 143 -14.20 -14.80 -1.97
N GLY A 144 -14.45 -13.89 -1.02
CA GLY A 144 -14.90 -12.55 -1.29
C GLY A 144 -13.80 -11.69 -1.93
N ARG A 145 -14.21 -10.59 -2.57
CA ARG A 145 -13.25 -9.64 -3.11
C ARG A 145 -12.54 -8.94 -1.96
N ARG A 146 -11.21 -8.85 -2.06
CA ARG A 146 -10.34 -8.22 -1.07
C ARG A 146 -9.66 -7.03 -1.68
N VAL A 147 -9.46 -6.00 -0.87
CA VAL A 147 -8.75 -4.79 -1.27
C VAL A 147 -7.62 -4.55 -0.29
N ALA A 148 -6.40 -4.38 -0.80
CA ALA A 148 -5.31 -3.78 -0.06
C ALA A 148 -5.22 -2.30 -0.44
N LEU A 149 -5.26 -1.41 0.55
CA LEU A 149 -5.16 0.03 0.36
C LEU A 149 -4.04 0.55 1.27
N GLY A 150 -2.94 1.02 0.69
CA GLY A 150 -1.87 1.61 1.47
C GLY A 150 -1.76 3.12 1.32
N VAL A 151 -1.44 3.77 2.43
CA VAL A 151 -1.15 5.21 2.49
C VAL A 151 0.25 5.38 3.09
N GLY A 152 1.15 5.93 2.27
CA GLY A 152 2.56 6.12 2.59
C GLY A 152 3.10 7.37 1.91
N THR A 153 4.21 7.25 1.19
CA THR A 153 4.72 8.33 0.33
C THR A 153 3.76 8.66 -0.82
N GLY A 154 2.95 7.68 -1.24
CA GLY A 154 1.80 7.82 -2.13
C GLY A 154 0.61 7.05 -1.59
N VAL A 155 -0.44 6.90 -2.40
CA VAL A 155 -1.60 6.06 -2.11
C VAL A 155 -1.70 4.99 -3.19
N GLY A 156 -1.64 3.73 -2.79
CA GLY A 156 -1.79 2.62 -3.73
C GLY A 156 -2.86 1.64 -3.30
N LEU A 157 -3.47 1.00 -4.29
CA LEU A 157 -4.55 0.06 -4.08
C LEU A 157 -4.44 -1.08 -5.08
N LYS A 158 -4.65 -2.31 -4.63
CA LYS A 158 -4.98 -3.44 -5.49
C LYS A 158 -6.13 -4.23 -4.89
N ASP A 159 -6.90 -4.86 -5.76
CA ASP A 159 -7.97 -5.77 -5.39
C ASP A 159 -7.70 -7.17 -5.92
N GLY A 160 -8.35 -8.15 -5.34
CA GLY A 160 -8.24 -9.52 -5.81
C GLY A 160 -9.29 -10.45 -5.23
N VAL A 161 -9.36 -11.65 -5.81
CA VAL A 161 -10.30 -12.70 -5.42
C VAL A 161 -9.54 -14.03 -5.35
N LEU A 162 -9.71 -14.76 -4.25
CA LEU A 162 -9.22 -16.14 -4.11
C LEU A 162 -10.33 -17.11 -4.51
N PHE A 163 -10.08 -17.92 -5.53
CA PHE A 163 -11.00 -18.93 -6.00
C PHE A 163 -10.94 -20.20 -5.13
N THR A 164 -12.00 -20.99 -5.16
CA THR A 164 -12.14 -22.23 -4.37
C THR A 164 -11.12 -23.30 -4.74
N ASN A 165 -10.56 -23.25 -5.96
CA ASN A 165 -9.49 -24.13 -6.42
C ASN A 165 -8.09 -23.69 -5.95
N GLY A 166 -7.98 -22.59 -5.21
CA GLY A 166 -6.72 -22.03 -4.72
C GLY A 166 -5.97 -21.15 -5.72
N ASP A 167 -6.50 -20.94 -6.93
CA ASP A 167 -6.04 -19.89 -7.84
C ASP A 167 -6.63 -18.54 -7.42
N PHE A 168 -6.11 -17.46 -7.98
CA PHE A 168 -6.56 -16.11 -7.65
C PHE A 168 -6.52 -15.18 -8.86
N TRP A 169 -7.35 -14.15 -8.80
CA TRP A 169 -7.31 -13.02 -9.71
C TRP A 169 -6.87 -11.75 -8.97
N LEU A 170 -6.08 -10.91 -9.66
CA LEU A 170 -5.67 -9.59 -9.18
C LEU A 170 -6.15 -8.54 -10.17
N GLY A 171 -6.73 -7.47 -9.65
CA GLY A 171 -7.16 -6.32 -10.43
C GLY A 171 -6.01 -5.40 -10.78
N THR A 172 -6.21 -4.60 -11.84
CA THR A 172 -5.29 -3.56 -12.29
C THR A 172 -5.95 -2.20 -12.13
N ASN A 173 -5.50 -1.40 -11.17
CA ASN A 173 -6.02 -0.06 -10.93
C ASN A 173 -4.95 0.86 -10.32
N GLU A 174 -5.15 2.17 -10.41
CA GLU A 174 -4.30 3.20 -9.79
C GLU A 174 -5.18 4.15 -8.95
N MET A 175 -5.94 3.58 -8.03
CA MET A 175 -7.02 4.30 -7.32
C MET A 175 -6.53 5.49 -6.49
N GLY A 176 -5.25 5.54 -6.10
CA GLY A 176 -4.70 6.69 -5.38
C GLY A 176 -4.77 8.02 -6.15
N HIS A 177 -4.81 7.95 -7.49
CA HIS A 177 -4.90 9.12 -8.36
C HIS A 177 -6.33 9.55 -8.68
N ILE A 178 -7.36 8.93 -8.09
CA ILE A 178 -8.73 9.44 -8.26
C ILE A 178 -8.88 10.79 -7.56
N GLY A 179 -9.73 11.64 -8.13
CA GLY A 179 -10.08 12.93 -7.55
C GLY A 179 -10.75 12.77 -6.19
N VAL A 180 -10.49 13.72 -5.29
CA VAL A 180 -11.23 13.84 -4.04
C VAL A 180 -12.70 14.10 -4.36
N THR A 181 -13.58 13.26 -3.84
CA THR A 181 -15.02 13.32 -4.15
C THR A 181 -15.71 14.35 -3.26
N ALA A 182 -16.68 15.07 -3.82
CA ALA A 182 -17.65 15.78 -2.99
C ALA A 182 -18.59 14.73 -2.38
N PRO A 183 -18.73 14.65 -1.04
CA PRO A 183 -19.57 13.63 -0.43
C PRO A 183 -21.04 13.86 -0.83
N PRO A 184 -21.79 12.82 -1.22
CA PRO A 184 -23.20 12.96 -1.59
C PRO A 184 -24.11 13.33 -0.40
N LEU A 185 -23.71 13.00 0.84
CA LEU A 185 -24.43 13.43 2.04
C LEU A 185 -23.46 13.47 3.24
N THR A 186 -23.30 14.62 3.88
CA THR A 186 -22.57 14.74 5.14
C THR A 186 -23.16 15.87 5.98
N ASP A 187 -22.78 15.99 7.24
CA ASP A 187 -23.28 17.09 8.07
C ASP A 187 -22.72 18.44 7.60
N LYS A 188 -23.35 19.52 8.09
CA LYS A 188 -23.00 20.89 7.68
C LYS A 188 -21.53 21.23 7.98
N ILE A 189 -20.98 20.78 9.11
CA ILE A 189 -19.63 21.13 9.55
C ILE A 189 -18.61 20.47 8.63
N HIS A 190 -18.77 19.19 8.33
CA HIS A 190 -17.90 18.45 7.42
C HIS A 190 -17.99 18.98 5.99
N TYR A 191 -19.20 19.32 5.53
CA TYR A 191 -19.42 19.87 4.20
C TYR A 191 -18.75 21.25 4.04
N GLU A 192 -18.95 22.17 4.99
CA GLU A 192 -18.32 23.49 4.97
C GLU A 192 -16.80 23.38 5.04
N ARG A 193 -16.26 22.53 5.95
CA ARG A 193 -14.82 22.30 6.06
C ARG A 193 -14.21 21.74 4.78
N HIS A 194 -14.89 20.80 4.12
CA HIS A 194 -14.45 20.25 2.83
C HIS A 194 -14.36 21.34 1.76
N GLN A 195 -15.39 22.19 1.64
CA GLN A 195 -15.40 23.30 0.68
C GLN A 195 -14.30 24.33 0.96
N GLU A 196 -14.12 24.71 2.23
CA GLU A 196 -13.10 25.66 2.66
C GLU A 196 -11.69 25.14 2.44
N LEU A 197 -11.43 23.86 2.74
CA LEU A 197 -10.13 23.25 2.50
C LEU A 197 -9.80 23.22 1.02
N ILE A 198 -10.73 22.79 0.16
CA ILE A 198 -10.52 22.80 -1.30
C ILE A 198 -10.21 24.21 -1.79
N ARG A 199 -10.96 25.21 -1.33
CA ARG A 199 -10.72 26.61 -1.69
C ARG A 199 -9.35 27.08 -1.23
N PHE A 200 -8.96 26.77 0.01
CA PHE A 200 -7.66 27.12 0.58
C PHE A 200 -6.50 26.52 -0.24
N LEU A 201 -6.58 25.23 -0.57
CA LEU A 201 -5.54 24.56 -1.35
C LEU A 201 -5.35 25.18 -2.75
N ARG A 202 -6.41 25.79 -3.32
CA ARG A 202 -6.36 26.53 -4.58
C ARG A 202 -5.91 27.99 -4.42
N SER A 203 -6.36 28.68 -3.37
CA SER A 203 -6.13 30.12 -3.23
C SER A 203 -4.72 30.51 -2.79
N GLU A 204 -4.04 29.63 -2.03
CA GLU A 204 -2.70 29.90 -1.48
C GLU A 204 -1.57 29.36 -2.37
N SER A 205 -1.87 29.02 -3.62
CA SER A 205 -0.92 28.39 -4.55
C SER A 205 -0.26 27.11 -4.01
N ILE A 206 -0.91 26.42 -3.07
CA ILE A 206 -0.45 25.13 -2.52
C ILE A 206 -0.54 24.05 -3.60
N LEU A 207 -1.58 24.12 -4.42
CA LEU A 207 -1.72 23.38 -5.66
C LEU A 207 -1.80 24.37 -6.81
N ALA A 208 -1.19 24.03 -7.95
CA ALA A 208 -1.35 24.83 -9.16
C ALA A 208 -2.83 24.83 -9.62
N GLU A 209 -3.21 25.81 -10.43
CA GLU A 209 -4.59 25.98 -10.91
C GLU A 209 -5.09 24.76 -11.70
N ASP A 210 -4.20 24.15 -12.47
CA ASP A 210 -4.43 22.95 -13.29
C ASP A 210 -4.04 21.65 -12.57
N GLU A 211 -3.51 21.70 -11.34
CA GLU A 211 -3.07 20.52 -10.63
C GLU A 211 -4.26 19.72 -10.05
N PRO A 212 -4.40 18.42 -10.37
CA PRO A 212 -5.50 17.61 -9.89
C PRO A 212 -5.45 17.43 -8.37
N LEU A 213 -6.59 17.60 -7.71
CA LEU A 213 -6.75 17.31 -6.28
C LEU A 213 -7.19 15.85 -6.12
N THR A 214 -6.22 14.96 -5.88
CA THR A 214 -6.45 13.52 -5.67
C THR A 214 -6.44 13.15 -4.20
N PHE A 215 -6.96 11.98 -3.85
CA PHE A 215 -6.81 11.46 -2.49
C PHE A 215 -5.34 11.31 -2.09
N GLU A 216 -4.46 10.92 -3.01
CA GLU A 216 -3.02 10.89 -2.74
C GLU A 216 -2.48 12.26 -2.28
N LYS A 217 -2.91 13.37 -2.90
CA LYS A 217 -2.46 14.71 -2.48
C LYS A 217 -2.85 15.08 -1.05
N LEU A 218 -3.94 14.52 -0.53
CA LEU A 218 -4.42 14.77 0.83
C LEU A 218 -3.92 13.76 1.86
N LEU A 219 -3.80 12.48 1.47
CA LEU A 219 -3.57 11.38 2.40
C LEU A 219 -2.12 10.88 2.41
N ALA A 220 -1.36 11.04 1.33
CA ALA A 220 0.06 10.68 1.35
C ALA A 220 0.86 11.58 2.31
N GLY A 221 2.11 11.23 2.60
CA GLY A 221 2.95 11.93 3.58
C GLY A 221 2.90 13.47 3.54
N PRO A 222 3.07 14.13 2.37
CA PRO A 222 2.96 15.60 2.29
C PRO A 222 1.55 16.16 2.53
N GLY A 223 0.52 15.32 2.39
CA GLY A 223 -0.88 15.68 2.55
C GLY A 223 -1.25 16.10 3.97
N ILE A 224 -0.66 15.49 5.00
CA ILE A 224 -0.89 15.91 6.39
C ILE A 224 -0.42 17.34 6.64
N VAL A 225 0.68 17.76 6.00
CA VAL A 225 1.19 19.14 6.06
C VAL A 225 0.22 20.10 5.37
N ARG A 226 -0.32 19.72 4.19
CA ARG A 226 -1.33 20.52 3.48
C ARG A 226 -2.60 20.71 4.31
N ILE A 227 -3.07 19.65 4.96
CA ILE A 227 -4.23 19.71 5.86
C ILE A 227 -3.91 20.55 7.09
N HIS A 228 -2.72 20.40 7.69
CA HIS A 228 -2.35 21.21 8.86
C HIS A 228 -2.22 22.69 8.52
N ALA A 229 -1.69 23.03 7.34
CA ALA A 229 -1.56 24.40 6.84
C ALA A 229 -2.91 25.14 6.73
N PHE A 230 -4.02 24.40 6.62
CA PHE A 230 -5.36 24.97 6.65
C PHE A 230 -5.70 25.57 8.02
N PHE A 231 -5.22 24.95 9.10
CA PHE A 231 -5.45 25.37 10.49
C PHE A 231 -4.32 26.25 11.05
N ASP A 232 -3.08 26.02 10.62
CA ASP A 232 -1.89 26.78 11.01
C ASP A 232 -1.11 27.19 9.76
N ARG A 233 -1.23 28.47 9.35
CA ARG A 233 -0.61 28.98 8.11
C ARG A 233 0.93 28.90 8.13
N ASP A 234 1.56 28.84 9.30
CA ASP A 234 3.01 28.71 9.42
C ASP A 234 3.50 27.27 9.19
N ALA A 235 2.59 26.30 9.19
CA ALA A 235 2.90 24.89 8.98
C ALA A 235 3.43 24.56 7.57
N LYS A 236 3.29 25.45 6.59
CA LYS A 236 3.85 25.25 5.23
C LYS A 236 5.37 25.07 5.22
N ASN A 237 6.05 25.50 6.27
CA ASN A 237 7.49 25.36 6.44
C ASN A 237 7.89 24.13 7.27
N LYS A 238 6.92 23.37 7.80
CA LYS A 238 7.15 22.16 8.60
C LYS A 238 7.23 20.94 7.68
N SER A 239 8.03 19.97 8.06
CA SER A 239 8.07 18.63 7.45
C SER A 239 6.86 17.79 7.86
N ALA A 240 6.59 16.72 7.09
CA ALA A 240 5.52 15.77 7.41
C ALA A 240 5.72 15.10 8.78
N GLU A 241 6.98 14.86 9.19
CA GLU A 241 7.30 14.25 10.48
C GLU A 241 7.03 15.20 11.66
N GLU A 242 7.33 16.49 11.50
CA GLU A 242 7.04 17.50 12.52
C GLU A 242 5.53 17.65 12.73
N VAL A 243 4.76 17.73 11.64
CA VAL A 243 3.29 17.80 11.73
C VAL A 243 2.72 16.48 12.28
N GLY A 244 3.23 15.34 11.83
CA GLY A 244 2.84 14.03 12.33
C GLY A 244 3.07 13.88 13.84
N SER A 245 4.18 14.41 14.35
CA SER A 245 4.45 14.43 15.80
C SER A 245 3.43 15.26 16.56
N LEU A 246 3.10 16.46 16.08
CA LEU A 246 2.05 17.30 16.68
C LEU A 246 0.68 16.60 16.71
N VAL A 247 0.35 15.85 15.66
CA VAL A 247 -0.89 15.05 15.59
C VAL A 247 -0.88 13.95 16.65
N ARG A 248 0.18 13.15 16.73
CA ARG A 248 0.31 12.06 17.72
C ARG A 248 0.33 12.56 19.16
N GLU A 249 0.91 13.73 19.41
CA GLU A 249 0.95 14.38 20.72
C GLU A 249 -0.39 15.07 21.09
N GLY A 250 -1.35 15.09 20.17
CA GLY A 250 -2.67 15.69 20.38
C GLY A 250 -2.70 17.22 20.32
N HIS A 251 -1.65 17.82 19.76
CA HIS A 251 -1.52 19.27 19.54
C HIS A 251 -2.16 19.76 18.24
N ALA A 252 -2.53 18.85 17.33
CA ALA A 252 -3.16 19.16 16.04
C ALA A 252 -4.47 18.37 15.82
N LYS A 253 -5.44 18.53 16.72
CA LYS A 253 -6.69 17.73 16.74
C LYS A 253 -7.55 17.92 15.49
N GLU A 254 -7.67 19.15 15.01
CA GLU A 254 -8.45 19.48 13.81
C GLU A 254 -7.81 18.88 12.55
N THR A 255 -6.48 18.77 12.54
CA THR A 255 -5.73 18.09 11.48
C THR A 255 -6.00 16.59 11.50
N LEU A 256 -5.92 15.96 12.68
CA LEU A 256 -6.27 14.54 12.87
C LEU A 256 -7.70 14.25 12.40
N ALA A 257 -8.67 15.04 12.88
CA ALA A 257 -10.08 14.91 12.54
C ALA A 257 -10.32 15.00 11.03
N THR A 258 -9.73 16.00 10.38
CA THR A 258 -9.86 16.21 8.94
C THR A 258 -9.20 15.08 8.14
N PHE A 259 -8.00 14.66 8.56
CA PHE A 259 -7.30 13.53 7.91
C PHE A 259 -8.10 12.23 8.04
N ALA A 260 -8.61 11.93 9.25
CA ALA A 260 -9.45 10.77 9.53
C ALA A 260 -10.70 10.79 8.63
N TRP A 261 -11.36 11.94 8.51
CA TRP A 261 -12.54 12.09 7.66
C TRP A 261 -12.25 11.81 6.18
N TYR A 262 -11.16 12.35 5.61
CA TYR A 262 -10.80 12.07 4.21
C TYR A 262 -10.36 10.63 3.98
N LEU A 263 -9.68 10.00 4.94
CA LEU A 263 -9.35 8.58 4.88
C LEU A 263 -10.63 7.74 4.90
N GLY A 264 -11.59 8.10 5.76
CA GLY A 264 -12.91 7.50 5.81
C GLY A 264 -13.67 7.65 4.49
N LEU A 265 -13.64 8.83 3.89
CA LEU A 265 -14.27 9.08 2.59
C LEU A 265 -13.68 8.22 1.47
N LEU A 266 -12.35 8.03 1.47
CA LEU A 266 -11.68 7.10 0.55
C LEU A 266 -12.12 5.65 0.81
N VAL A 267 -12.12 5.20 2.07
CA VAL A 267 -12.57 3.84 2.43
C VAL A 267 -14.03 3.62 2.01
N GLY A 268 -14.93 4.57 2.25
CA GLY A 268 -16.32 4.49 1.80
C GLY A 268 -16.45 4.42 0.27
N THR A 269 -15.63 5.18 -0.45
CA THR A 269 -15.54 5.14 -1.93
C THR A 269 -15.09 3.76 -2.42
N VAL A 270 -14.06 3.19 -1.78
CA VAL A 270 -13.54 1.84 -2.06
C VAL A 270 -14.59 0.77 -1.77
N GLN A 271 -15.30 0.86 -0.64
CA GLN A 271 -16.38 -0.07 -0.30
C GLN A 271 -17.46 -0.12 -1.38
N LEU A 272 -17.89 1.05 -1.88
CA LEU A 272 -18.89 1.13 -2.95
C LEU A 272 -18.37 0.66 -4.30
N THR A 273 -17.09 0.90 -4.58
CA THR A 273 -16.50 0.57 -5.88
C THR A 273 -16.28 -0.93 -6.04
N PHE A 274 -15.78 -1.59 -4.99
CA PHE A 274 -15.37 -2.99 -5.06
C PHE A 274 -16.36 -3.96 -4.44
N MET A 275 -17.25 -3.49 -3.56
CA MET A 275 -18.11 -4.34 -2.71
C MET A 275 -17.33 -5.49 -2.04
N PRO A 276 -16.26 -5.17 -1.28
CA PRO A 276 -15.26 -6.16 -0.86
C PRO A 276 -15.70 -6.95 0.38
N ASP A 277 -16.54 -7.96 0.18
CA ASP A 277 -16.99 -8.89 1.21
C ASP A 277 -15.86 -9.79 1.77
N GLY A 278 -14.69 -9.83 1.12
CA GLY A 278 -13.45 -10.40 1.65
C GLY A 278 -12.57 -9.39 2.40
N GLY A 279 -13.02 -8.13 2.48
CA GLY A 279 -12.48 -7.09 3.34
C GLY A 279 -11.58 -6.05 2.68
N ILE A 280 -11.40 -4.94 3.40
CA ILE A 280 -10.45 -3.86 3.09
C ILE A 280 -9.34 -3.88 4.14
N TRP A 281 -8.10 -3.96 3.65
CA TRP A 281 -6.91 -4.11 4.46
C TRP A 281 -6.00 -2.90 4.25
N LEU A 282 -5.97 -2.02 5.24
CA LEU A 282 -5.20 -0.79 5.24
C LEU A 282 -3.73 -1.08 5.60
N THR A 283 -2.79 -0.39 4.97
CA THR A 283 -1.35 -0.50 5.29
C THR A 283 -0.60 0.80 4.95
N GLY A 284 0.72 0.78 5.04
CA GLY A 284 1.60 1.87 4.64
C GLY A 284 2.03 2.75 5.81
N GLY A 285 3.19 3.41 5.63
CA GLY A 285 3.86 4.11 6.72
C GLY A 285 3.06 5.24 7.35
N VAL A 286 2.20 5.94 6.59
CA VAL A 286 1.36 7.00 7.17
C VAL A 286 0.27 6.40 8.05
N ILE A 287 -0.38 5.31 7.61
CA ILE A 287 -1.38 4.59 8.42
C ILE A 287 -0.76 4.06 9.70
N LEU A 288 0.37 3.37 9.60
CA LEU A 288 1.02 2.72 10.74
C LEU A 288 1.55 3.73 11.77
N ASN A 289 1.93 4.93 11.32
CA ASN A 289 2.36 6.01 12.21
C ASN A 289 1.21 6.82 12.81
N HIS A 290 -0.04 6.62 12.35
CA HIS A 290 -1.21 7.38 12.77
C HIS A 290 -2.39 6.46 13.10
N MET A 291 -2.14 5.40 13.87
CA MET A 291 -3.16 4.41 14.25
C MET A 291 -4.31 5.00 15.06
N GLU A 292 -4.10 6.16 15.71
CA GLU A 292 -5.11 6.94 16.41
C GLU A 292 -6.23 7.45 15.50
N LEU A 293 -6.01 7.52 14.17
CA LEU A 293 -7.03 7.91 13.19
C LEU A 293 -8.26 7.01 13.27
N PHE A 294 -8.07 5.72 13.53
CA PHE A 294 -9.14 4.71 13.52
C PHE A 294 -10.01 4.74 14.75
N ASP A 295 -9.54 5.38 15.82
CA ASP A 295 -10.30 5.56 17.05
C ASP A 295 -11.04 6.92 17.04
N HIS A 296 -10.78 7.77 16.03
CA HIS A 296 -11.44 9.06 15.84
C HIS A 296 -12.80 8.89 15.13
N PRO A 297 -13.90 9.48 15.63
CA PRO A 297 -15.25 9.30 15.07
C PRO A 297 -15.34 9.75 13.60
N ASP A 298 -14.59 10.79 13.23
CA ASP A 298 -14.65 11.33 11.86
C ASP A 298 -14.17 10.34 10.80
N PHE A 299 -13.37 9.33 11.15
CA PHE A 299 -13.06 8.25 10.22
C PHE A 299 -14.35 7.54 9.75
N TYR A 300 -15.24 7.20 10.67
CA TYR A 300 -16.52 6.57 10.33
C TYR A 300 -17.50 7.56 9.70
N HIS A 301 -17.54 8.82 10.16
CA HIS A 301 -18.34 9.85 9.48
C HIS A 301 -17.94 10.04 8.01
N GLY A 302 -16.64 9.92 7.69
CA GLY A 302 -16.15 9.90 6.31
C GLY A 302 -16.70 8.73 5.50
N ILE A 303 -16.66 7.52 6.05
CA ILE A 303 -17.21 6.30 5.42
C ILE A 303 -18.72 6.41 5.18
N GLU A 304 -19.43 7.02 6.13
CA GLU A 304 -20.88 7.22 6.12
C GLU A 304 -21.33 8.34 5.20
N SER A 305 -20.39 9.19 4.76
CA SER A 305 -20.69 10.33 3.89
C SER A 305 -21.19 9.94 2.47
N SER A 306 -21.20 8.63 2.18
CA SER A 306 -21.91 8.03 1.04
C SER A 306 -22.97 7.03 1.52
N PRO A 307 -24.23 7.43 1.78
CA PRO A 307 -25.21 6.59 2.50
C PRO A 307 -25.67 5.34 1.72
N THR A 308 -25.38 5.27 0.42
CA THR A 308 -25.73 4.15 -0.44
C THR A 308 -25.18 2.83 0.12
N TYR A 309 -26.05 1.83 0.25
CA TYR A 309 -25.75 0.50 0.80
C TYR A 309 -25.07 0.50 2.18
N LEU A 310 -25.16 1.57 2.98
CA LEU A 310 -24.37 1.70 4.22
C LEU A 310 -24.52 0.49 5.16
N LYS A 311 -25.74 -0.04 5.33
CA LYS A 311 -25.96 -1.25 6.16
C LYS A 311 -25.13 -2.44 5.70
N LEU A 312 -25.10 -2.71 4.39
CA LEU A 312 -24.27 -3.77 3.81
C LEU A 312 -22.77 -3.43 3.93
N ARG A 313 -22.39 -2.17 3.69
CA ARG A 313 -20.97 -1.76 3.77
C ARG A 313 -20.38 -1.86 5.17
N GLN A 314 -21.21 -1.73 6.22
CA GLN A 314 -20.81 -1.95 7.60
C GLN A 314 -20.50 -3.44 7.91
N GLU A 315 -20.97 -4.36 7.06
CA GLU A 315 -20.69 -5.79 7.16
C GLU A 315 -19.43 -6.21 6.38
N PHE A 316 -18.75 -5.30 5.68
CA PHE A 316 -17.47 -5.62 5.04
C PHE A 316 -16.34 -5.61 6.08
N PRO A 317 -15.49 -6.65 6.15
CA PRO A 317 -14.33 -6.65 7.03
C PRO A 317 -13.43 -5.44 6.76
N LEU A 318 -12.99 -4.78 7.82
CA LEU A 318 -12.10 -3.64 7.73
C LEU A 318 -10.99 -3.80 8.77
N GLY A 319 -9.74 -3.70 8.35
CA GLY A 319 -8.60 -3.88 9.23
C GLY A 319 -7.35 -3.16 8.74
N VAL A 320 -6.33 -3.11 9.59
CA VAL A 320 -5.00 -2.60 9.29
C VAL A 320 -4.01 -3.74 9.37
N LEU A 321 -3.21 -3.95 8.32
CA LEU A 321 -2.09 -4.89 8.32
C LEU A 321 -0.90 -4.23 9.04
N CYS A 322 -0.56 -4.74 10.22
CA CYS A 322 0.45 -4.18 11.12
C CYS A 322 1.82 -4.90 11.02
N GLY A 323 1.84 -6.16 10.59
CA GLY A 323 3.10 -6.92 10.50
C GLY A 323 3.99 -6.43 9.35
N THR A 324 5.29 -6.68 9.43
CA THR A 324 6.29 -6.12 8.50
C THR A 324 6.59 -7.01 7.30
N ASP A 325 6.12 -8.26 7.31
CA ASP A 325 6.45 -9.31 6.35
C ASP A 325 5.34 -9.62 5.35
N HIS A 326 4.19 -8.92 5.42
CA HIS A 326 3.05 -9.16 4.51
C HIS A 326 3.44 -9.08 3.03
N ALA A 327 4.27 -8.12 2.63
CA ALA A 327 4.76 -8.01 1.25
C ALA A 327 5.53 -9.27 0.82
N PHE A 328 6.40 -9.82 1.68
CA PHE A 328 7.16 -11.02 1.37
C PHE A 328 6.29 -12.27 1.35
N MET A 329 5.40 -12.41 2.33
CA MET A 329 4.50 -13.55 2.45
C MET A 329 3.54 -13.62 1.27
N GLY A 330 3.00 -12.48 0.86
CA GLY A 330 2.13 -12.39 -0.30
C GLY A 330 2.86 -12.55 -1.63
N GLY A 331 4.08 -11.99 -1.76
CA GLY A 331 4.93 -12.21 -2.94
C GLY A 331 5.28 -13.69 -3.09
N ALA A 332 5.68 -14.34 -2.00
CA ALA A 332 5.96 -15.78 -2.00
C ALA A 332 4.71 -16.62 -2.29
N TYR A 333 3.52 -16.20 -1.82
CA TYR A 333 2.27 -16.84 -2.22
C TYR A 333 2.03 -16.73 -3.73
N TYR A 334 2.20 -15.54 -4.32
CA TYR A 334 2.10 -15.35 -5.77
C TYR A 334 3.05 -16.28 -6.52
N ALA A 335 4.34 -16.26 -6.16
CA ALA A 335 5.37 -17.10 -6.79
C ALA A 335 5.06 -18.59 -6.66
N SER A 336 4.56 -19.04 -5.49
CA SER A 336 4.19 -20.44 -5.28
C SER A 336 3.07 -20.96 -6.17
N ARG A 337 2.28 -20.04 -6.76
CA ARG A 337 1.13 -20.35 -7.63
C ARG A 337 1.41 -20.09 -9.10
N ARG A 338 2.32 -19.15 -9.41
CA ARG A 338 2.56 -18.65 -10.78
C ARG A 338 3.92 -19.03 -11.34
N LEU A 339 4.90 -19.36 -10.49
CA LEU A 339 6.30 -19.60 -10.88
C LEU A 339 6.81 -21.00 -10.52
N LEU A 340 6.17 -21.70 -9.57
CA LEU A 340 6.52 -23.06 -9.13
C LEU A 340 5.56 -24.12 -9.66
#